data_AF-A0A174MI91-F1
#
_entry.id   AF-A0A174MI91-F1
#
_cell.length_a   1.000
_cell.length_b   1.000
_cell.length_c   1.000
_cell.angle_alpha   90.00
_cell.angle_beta   90.00
_cell.angle_gamma   90.00
#
_symmetry.space_group_name_H-M   'P 1'
#
loop_
_entity.id
_entity.type
_entity.pdbx_description
1 polymer ?
#
loop_
_entity_poly.entity_id
_entity_poly.type
_entity_poly.pdbx_seq_one_letter_code
_entity_poly.pdbx_strand_id
1 'polypeptide(L)'
;MRALLDGIGAITGRSITAEEGGLVTARLKTGREASLHDVSRALFFAFAGAGVPLLEMALKKANLEDIFIELTEQSAEAPAAAEGEEGQA
;
A
#
# COMPACT_ATOMS: atom_id res chain seq x y z
N MET A 1 -14.43 5.17 -13.40
CA MET A 1 -13.33 4.86 -12.46
C MET A 1 -12.30 5.99 -12.34
N ARG A 2 -11.51 6.30 -13.38
CA ARG A 2 -10.42 7.31 -13.27
C ARG A 2 -10.91 8.69 -12.78
N ALA A 3 -11.96 9.23 -13.40
CA ALA A 3 -12.57 10.51 -13.01
C ALA A 3 -13.16 10.50 -11.59
N LEU A 4 -13.66 9.35 -11.11
CA LEU A 4 -14.15 9.20 -9.73
C LEU A 4 -13.01 9.37 -8.72
N LEU A 5 -11.85 8.81 -9.03
CA LEU A 5 -10.67 8.90 -8.17
C LEU A 5 -10.02 10.30 -8.21
N ASP A 6 -10.13 11.02 -9.33
CA ASP A 6 -9.59 12.38 -9.46
C ASP A 6 -10.25 13.39 -8.51
N GLY A 7 -11.50 13.14 -8.10
CA GLY A 7 -12.22 13.98 -7.15
C GLY A 7 -11.71 13.90 -5.70
N ILE A 8 -10.77 12.99 -5.41
CA ILE A 8 -10.28 12.75 -4.04
C ILE A 8 -8.84 13.25 -3.90
N GLY A 9 -8.70 14.50 -3.44
CA GLY A 9 -7.40 15.19 -3.36
C GLY A 9 -6.35 14.55 -2.45
N ALA A 10 -6.76 13.64 -1.56
CA ALA A 10 -5.84 12.90 -0.69
C ALA A 10 -5.08 11.75 -1.40
N ILE A 11 -5.49 11.37 -2.60
CA ILE A 11 -4.85 10.32 -3.40
C ILE A 11 -3.61 10.89 -4.09
N THR A 12 -2.44 10.39 -3.71
CA THR A 12 -1.13 10.81 -4.25
C THR A 12 -0.61 9.88 -5.33
N GLY A 13 -1.16 8.67 -5.44
CA GLY A 13 -0.79 7.71 -6.47
C GLY A 13 -1.88 6.68 -6.71
N ARG A 14 -1.92 6.13 -7.93
CA ARG A 14 -2.89 5.08 -8.28
C ARG A 14 -2.31 4.11 -9.31
N SER A 15 -2.67 2.84 -9.18
CA SER A 15 -2.54 1.83 -10.22
C SER A 15 -3.90 1.15 -10.41
N ILE A 16 -4.28 0.89 -11.65
CA ILE A 16 -5.56 0.27 -12.00
C ILE A 16 -5.26 -0.94 -12.85
N THR A 17 -5.79 -2.09 -12.43
CA THR A 17 -5.66 -3.36 -13.12
C THR A 17 -7.05 -3.90 -13.42
N ALA A 18 -7.29 -4.29 -14.67
CA ALA A 18 -8.46 -5.07 -15.04
C ALA A 18 -8.12 -6.55 -14.87
N GLU A 19 -9.01 -7.30 -14.22
CA GLU A 19 -8.83 -8.72 -13.96
C GLU A 19 -9.82 -9.56 -14.77
N GLU A 20 -9.57 -10.86 -14.85
CA GLU A 20 -10.52 -11.80 -15.46
C GLU A 20 -11.88 -11.74 -14.76
N GLY A 21 -12.96 -11.87 -15.52
CA GLY A 21 -14.32 -11.74 -15.01
C GLY A 21 -14.85 -10.30 -14.91
N GLY A 22 -14.11 -9.31 -15.43
CA GLY A 22 -14.59 -7.92 -15.53
C GLY A 22 -14.45 -7.12 -14.24
N LEU A 23 -13.73 -7.65 -13.25
CA LEU A 23 -13.39 -6.92 -12.04
C LEU A 23 -12.29 -5.89 -12.32
N VAL A 24 -12.39 -4.73 -11.68
CA VAL A 24 -11.35 -3.70 -11.76
C VAL A 24 -10.82 -3.42 -10.36
N THR A 25 -9.54 -3.70 -10.17
CA THR A 25 -8.84 -3.46 -8.90
C THR A 25 -8.04 -2.15 -9.01
N ALA A 26 -8.20 -1.26 -8.04
CA ALA A 26 -7.39 -0.05 -7.94
C ALA A 26 -6.57 -0.05 -6.65
N ARG A 27 -5.23 0.06 -6.78
CA ARG A 27 -4.33 0.34 -5.66
C ARG A 27 -4.08 1.83 -5.56
N LEU A 28 -4.41 2.40 -4.42
CA LEU A 28 -4.31 3.83 -4.14
C LEU A 28 -3.23 4.08 -3.10
N LYS A 29 -2.41 5.11 -3.31
CA LYS A 29 -1.51 5.68 -2.32
C LYS A 29 -2.11 6.99 -1.82
N THR A 30 -2.05 7.21 -0.52
CA THR A 30 -2.52 8.44 0.12
C THR A 30 -1.36 9.18 0.75
N GLY A 31 -1.52 10.50 0.96
CA GLY A 31 -0.58 11.29 1.75
C GLY A 31 -0.48 10.79 3.20
N ARG A 32 0.63 11.06 3.87
CA ARG A 32 0.89 10.63 5.26
C ARG A 32 -0.09 11.25 6.26
N GLU A 33 -0.51 12.49 6.00
CA GLU A 33 -1.48 13.24 6.82
C GLU A 33 -2.91 12.71 6.66
N ALA A 34 -3.20 11.98 5.59
CA ALA A 34 -4.56 11.62 5.22
C ALA A 34 -5.08 10.46 6.08
N SER A 35 -6.20 10.69 6.75
CA SER A 35 -6.96 9.63 7.43
C SER A 35 -7.48 8.63 6.41
N LEU A 36 -7.03 7.36 6.51
CA LEU A 36 -7.48 6.30 5.61
C LEU A 36 -9.00 6.13 5.66
N HIS A 37 -9.63 6.28 6.83
CA HIS A 37 -11.09 6.17 6.96
C HIS A 37 -11.84 7.30 6.27
N ASP A 38 -11.32 8.53 6.29
CA ASP A 38 -11.97 9.64 5.58
C ASP A 38 -11.82 9.49 4.06
N VAL A 39 -10.67 8.99 3.59
CA VAL A 39 -10.47 8.61 2.19
C VAL A 39 -11.41 7.48 1.79
N SER A 40 -11.55 6.44 2.62
CA SER A 40 -12.49 5.33 2.40
C SER A 40 -13.93 5.80 2.32
N ARG A 41 -14.33 6.71 3.22
CA ARG A 41 -15.67 7.30 3.21
C ARG A 41 -15.92 8.09 1.92
N ALA A 42 -14.95 8.91 1.51
CA ALA A 42 -15.03 9.67 0.26
C ALA A 42 -15.14 8.75 -0.96
N LEU A 43 -14.34 7.68 -1.02
CA LEU A 43 -14.42 6.66 -2.06
C LEU A 43 -15.79 5.99 -2.10
N PHE A 44 -16.29 5.53 -0.95
CA PHE A 44 -17.60 4.88 -0.87
C PHE A 44 -18.71 5.78 -1.43
N PHE A 45 -18.78 7.04 -1.01
CA PHE A 45 -19.82 7.96 -1.50
C PHE A 45 -19.62 8.35 -2.96
N ALA A 46 -18.38 8.47 -3.45
CA ALA A 46 -18.13 8.73 -4.86
C ALA A 46 -18.67 7.60 -5.73
N PHE A 47 -18.39 6.34 -5.38
CA PHE A 47 -18.90 5.18 -6.09
C PHE A 47 -20.43 5.07 -6.03
N ALA A 48 -21.01 5.26 -4.84
CA ALA A 48 -22.46 5.28 -4.66
C ALA A 48 -23.14 6.38 -5.51
N GLY A 49 -22.58 7.60 -5.49
CA GLY A 49 -23.09 8.72 -6.27
C GLY A 49 -22.97 8.52 -7.78
N ALA A 50 -22.02 7.71 -8.24
CA ALA A 50 -21.87 7.35 -9.65
C ALA A 50 -22.65 6.08 -10.04
N GLY A 51 -23.36 5.43 -9.11
CA GLY A 51 -24.08 4.18 -9.37
C GLY A 51 -23.17 3.00 -9.71
N VAL A 52 -21.89 3.04 -9.29
CA VAL A 52 -20.92 1.98 -9.53
C VAL A 52 -20.77 1.14 -8.26
N PRO A 53 -21.01 -0.18 -8.30
CA PRO A 53 -20.86 -1.02 -7.12
C PRO A 53 -19.39 -1.10 -6.69
N LEU A 54 -19.14 -0.84 -5.41
CA LEU A 54 -17.86 -1.10 -4.75
C LEU A 54 -17.99 -2.43 -3.99
N LEU A 55 -17.34 -3.48 -4.49
CA LEU A 55 -17.47 -4.83 -3.92
C LEU A 55 -16.69 -5.00 -2.62
N GLU A 56 -15.42 -4.59 -2.62
CA GLU A 56 -14.54 -4.69 -1.47
C GLU A 56 -13.56 -3.52 -1.41
N MET A 57 -13.09 -3.23 -0.20
CA MET A 57 -12.05 -2.25 0.05
C MET A 57 -11.22 -2.68 1.26
N ALA A 58 -9.92 -2.90 1.03
CA ALA A 58 -8.96 -3.21 2.07
C ALA A 58 -8.08 -1.99 2.37
N LEU A 59 -7.89 -1.69 3.64
CA LEU A 59 -7.02 -0.60 4.09
C LEU A 59 -5.66 -1.16 4.49
N LYS A 60 -4.61 -0.62 3.90
CA LYS A 60 -3.23 -0.94 4.31
C LYS A 60 -2.55 0.33 4.77
N LYS A 61 -2.23 0.38 6.06
CA LYS A 61 -1.30 1.37 6.61
C LYS A 61 0.09 0.75 6.58
N ALA A 62 1.08 1.48 6.07
CA ALA A 62 2.47 1.03 6.20
C ALA A 62 2.81 0.88 7.68
N ASN A 63 3.15 -0.33 8.09
CA ASN A 63 3.60 -0.63 9.45
C ASN A 63 5.13 -0.59 9.47
N LEU A 64 5.71 -0.02 10.54
CA LEU A 64 7.16 0.01 10.72
C LEU A 64 7.74 -1.39 10.93
N GLU A 65 6.97 -2.29 11.53
CA GLU A 65 7.37 -3.68 11.71
C GLU A 65 7.49 -4.40 10.36
N ASP A 66 6.52 -4.24 9.45
CA ASP A 66 6.58 -4.80 8.09
C ASP A 66 7.83 -4.28 7.34
N ILE A 67 8.14 -2.99 7.48
CA ILE A 67 9.33 -2.38 6.86
C ILE A 67 10.62 -2.93 7.48
N PHE A 68 10.64 -3.09 8.80
CA PHE A 68 11.80 -3.63 9.51
C PHE A 68 12.07 -5.08 9.09
N ILE A 69 11.03 -5.91 9.01
CA ILE A 69 11.13 -7.29 8.51
C ILE A 69 11.68 -7.29 7.09
N GLU A 70 11.10 -6.51 6.17
CA GLU A 70 11.57 -6.45 4.76
C GLU A 70 13.05 -6.04 4.64
N LEU A 71 13.50 -5.07 5.45
CA LEU A 71 14.89 -4.61 5.45
C LEU A 71 15.87 -5.63 6.07
N THR A 72 15.45 -6.31 7.14
CA THR A 72 16.30 -7.30 7.82
C THR A 72 16.38 -8.61 7.05
N GLU A 73 15.31 -9.05 6.39
CA GLU A 73 15.32 -10.22 5.51
C GLU A 73 16.22 -9.99 4.28
N GLN A 74 16.18 -8.79 3.68
CA GLN A 74 17.12 -8.42 2.60
C GLN A 74 18.58 -8.33 3.07
N SER A 75 18.80 -7.99 4.35
CA SER A 75 20.13 -7.88 4.94
C SER A 75 20.69 -9.23 5.41
N ALA A 76 19.82 -10.20 5.71
CA ALA A 76 20.21 -11.53 6.21
C ALA A 76 20.81 -12.45 5.14
N GLU A 77 20.81 -12.06 3.85
CA GLU A 77 21.54 -12.76 2.78
C GLU A 77 23.05 -12.42 2.74
N ALA A 78 23.53 -11.48 3.56
CA ALA A 78 24.96 -11.32 3.78
C ALA A 78 25.45 -12.48 4.67
N PRO A 79 26.40 -13.33 4.22
CA PRO A 79 26.96 -14.34 5.08
C PRO A 79 27.58 -13.63 6.29
N ALA A 80 27.23 -14.08 7.49
CA ALA A 80 27.93 -13.70 8.70
C ALA A 80 29.40 -13.97 8.46
N ALA A 81 30.17 -12.91 8.21
CA ALA A 81 31.61 -12.99 8.17
C ALA A 81 32.01 -13.51 9.54
N ALA A 82 32.55 -14.74 9.56
CA ALA A 82 33.13 -15.34 10.73
C ALA A 82 34.15 -14.33 11.31
N GLU A 83 33.84 -13.76 12.47
CA GLU A 83 34.85 -13.15 13.31
C GLU A 83 35.74 -14.29 13.81
N GLY A 84 36.78 -14.57 13.03
CA GLY A 84 37.84 -15.49 13.40
C GLY A 84 38.56 -14.97 14.64
N GLU A 85 38.69 -15.84 15.64
CA GLU A 85 39.76 -15.77 16.63
C GLU A 85 41.12 -15.68 15.91
N GLU A 86 42.00 -14.77 16.34
CA GLU A 86 43.45 -14.99 16.38
C GLU A 86 44.12 -13.89 17.23
N GLY A 87 44.81 -14.32 18.28
CA GLY A 87 45.48 -13.44 19.24
C GLY A 87 46.86 -12.95 18.79
N GLN A 88 47.39 -11.96 19.51
CA GLN A 88 48.77 -11.86 19.98
C GLN A 88 49.02 -10.50 20.64
N ALA A 89 49.37 -10.53 21.93
CA ALA A 89 50.46 -9.74 22.55
C ALA A 89 50.73 -10.26 23.95
#